data_AF-A0A373QAD0-F1
#
_entry.id   AF-A0A373QAD0-F1
#
_cell.length_a   1.000
_cell.length_b   1.000
_cell.length_c   1.000
_cell.angle_alpha   90.00
_cell.angle_beta   90.00
_cell.angle_gamma   90.00
#
_symmetry.space_group_name_H-M   'P 1'
#
loop_
_entity.id
_entity.type
_entity.pdbx_description
1 polymer ?
#
loop_
_entity_poly.entity_id
_entity_poly.type
_entity_poly.pdbx_seq_one_letter_code
_entity_poly.pdbx_strand_id
1 'polypeptide(L)'
;MWKKFLKIKTAIIIMLISLLCSFAVSAADNKERSIDFNDSWKFIQSDVNSAESKNYNDSSWKTLNLPHDWSIGLNFNTNSRAGQTTGFLDGGTGWYRKTFTLTDDMKNFNTSA
;
A
#
# COMPACT_ATOMS: atom_id res chain seq x y z
N MET A 1 -31.26 -25.63 53.82
CA MET A 1 -29.98 -24.88 53.78
C MET A 1 -29.10 -25.28 52.59
N TRP A 2 -28.85 -26.57 52.35
CA TRP A 2 -28.08 -27.08 51.19
C TRP A 2 -28.46 -26.52 49.81
N LYS A 3 -29.76 -26.46 49.50
CA LYS A 3 -30.24 -25.95 48.21
C LYS A 3 -29.88 -24.47 47.95
N LYS A 4 -29.68 -23.66 49.01
CA LYS A 4 -29.22 -22.26 48.89
C LYS A 4 -27.73 -22.21 48.54
N PHE A 5 -26.91 -23.05 49.16
CA PHE A 5 -25.48 -23.17 48.84
C PHE A 5 -25.24 -23.68 47.41
N LEU A 6 -26.06 -24.61 46.92
CA LEU A 6 -25.97 -25.11 45.56
C LEU A 6 -26.29 -24.01 44.52
N LYS A 7 -27.34 -23.20 44.78
CA LYS A 7 -27.72 -22.06 43.93
C LYS A 7 -26.64 -20.98 43.85
N ILE A 8 -25.95 -20.69 44.96
CA ILE A 8 -24.85 -19.71 45.01
C ILE A 8 -23.65 -20.20 44.20
N LYS A 9 -23.28 -21.48 44.33
CA LYS A 9 -22.18 -22.07 43.55
C LYS A 9 -22.46 -22.06 42.05
N THR A 10 -23.69 -22.40 41.64
CA THR A 10 -24.09 -22.33 40.22
C THR A 10 -24.07 -20.90 39.68
N ALA A 11 -24.47 -19.90 40.47
CA ALA A 11 -24.42 -18.50 40.06
C ALA A 11 -22.99 -17.99 39.87
N ILE A 12 -22.06 -18.38 40.76
CA ILE A 12 -20.63 -18.03 40.65
C ILE A 12 -20.02 -18.68 39.40
N ILE A 13 -20.35 -19.94 39.12
CA ILE A 13 -19.85 -20.65 37.92
C ILE A 13 -20.35 -19.96 36.64
N ILE A 14 -21.62 -19.58 36.57
CA ILE A 14 -22.18 -18.86 35.41
C ILE A 14 -21.51 -17.49 35.25
N MET A 15 -21.28 -16.76 36.35
CA MET A 15 -20.59 -15.46 36.33
C MET A 15 -19.14 -15.59 35.85
N LEU A 16 -18.42 -16.63 36.29
CA LEU A 16 -17.05 -16.91 35.84
C LEU A 16 -17.02 -17.29 34.36
N ILE A 17 -17.96 -18.12 33.89
CA ILE A 17 -18.08 -18.48 32.46
C ILE A 17 -18.40 -17.26 31.61
N SER A 18 -19.30 -16.37 32.06
CA SER A 18 -19.60 -15.14 31.34
C SER A 18 -18.41 -14.18 31.29
N LEU A 19 -17.61 -14.10 32.37
CA LEU A 19 -16.41 -13.28 32.42
C LEU A 19 -15.32 -13.81 31.47
N LEU A 20 -15.18 -15.14 31.36
CA LEU A 20 -14.30 -15.82 30.41
C LEU A 20 -14.71 -15.60 28.94
N CYS A 21 -16.01 -15.64 28.63
CA CYS A 21 -16.51 -15.39 27.28
C CYS A 21 -16.27 -13.96 26.79
N SER A 22 -16.31 -12.96 27.69
CA SER A 22 -16.08 -11.56 27.32
C SER A 22 -14.64 -11.26 26.89
N PHE A 23 -13.65 -12.03 27.38
CA PHE A 23 -12.24 -11.88 26.98
C PHE A 23 -11.93 -12.45 25.60
N ALA A 24 -12.74 -13.37 25.08
CA ALA A 24 -12.49 -14.02 23.79
C ALA A 24 -12.91 -13.18 22.57
N VAL A 25 -13.70 -12.10 22.76
CA VAL A 25 -14.31 -11.32 21.68
C VAL A 25 -13.40 -10.17 21.17
N SER A 26 -12.27 -9.89 21.82
CA SER A 26 -11.43 -8.72 21.50
C SER A 26 -10.35 -8.93 20.43
N ALA A 27 -10.38 -10.02 19.66
CA ALA A 27 -9.37 -10.32 18.64
C ALA A 27 -9.87 -10.11 17.19
N ALA A 28 -10.70 -9.10 16.95
CA ALA A 28 -10.97 -8.65 15.58
C ALA A 28 -9.72 -7.94 15.05
N ASP A 29 -8.91 -8.68 14.30
CA ASP A 29 -7.70 -8.22 13.62
C ASP A 29 -8.08 -7.19 12.55
N ASN A 30 -7.98 -5.90 12.89
CA ASN A 30 -8.11 -4.81 11.93
C ASN A 30 -6.85 -4.74 11.07
N LYS A 31 -6.61 -5.76 10.24
CA LYS A 31 -5.58 -5.68 9.20
C LYS A 31 -5.96 -4.59 8.21
N GLU A 32 -5.10 -3.60 8.08
CA GLU A 32 -5.23 -2.55 7.07
C GLU A 32 -5.29 -3.21 5.68
N ARG A 33 -6.34 -2.95 4.91
CA ARG A 33 -6.54 -3.57 3.58
C ARG A 33 -5.84 -2.82 2.45
N SER A 34 -5.12 -1.76 2.78
CA SER A 34 -4.38 -0.92 1.86
C SER A 34 -3.04 -0.58 2.47
N ILE A 35 -2.02 -0.45 1.63
CA ILE A 35 -0.70 0.02 2.02
C ILE A 35 -0.33 1.21 1.14
N ASP A 36 0.45 2.14 1.67
CA ASP A 36 1.07 3.16 0.82
C ASP A 36 2.02 2.48 -0.17
N PHE A 37 1.84 2.77 -1.46
CA PHE A 37 2.62 2.20 -2.55
C PHE A 37 3.52 3.22 -3.25
N ASN A 38 3.68 4.42 -2.67
CA ASN A 38 4.39 5.54 -3.26
C ASN A 38 5.91 5.43 -3.20
N ASP A 39 6.48 4.63 -2.31
CA ASP A 39 7.93 4.65 -2.08
C ASP A 39 8.73 3.85 -3.10
N SER A 40 10.00 4.23 -3.31
CA SER A 40 11.02 3.42 -4.00
C SER A 40 10.69 3.01 -5.44
N TRP A 41 10.07 3.91 -6.20
CA TRP A 41 9.92 3.76 -7.65
C TRP A 41 11.23 4.07 -8.38
N LYS A 42 11.47 3.39 -9.49
CA LYS A 42 12.50 3.71 -10.48
C LYS A 42 11.89 4.54 -11.59
N PHE A 43 12.55 5.63 -11.97
CA PHE A 43 12.10 6.55 -13.01
C PHE A 43 13.21 6.86 -14.02
N ILE A 44 12.83 6.90 -15.31
CA ILE A 44 13.64 7.48 -16.37
C ILE A 44 12.75 8.35 -17.28
N GLN A 45 13.25 9.54 -17.63
CA GLN A 45 12.67 10.40 -18.64
C GLN A 45 13.26 10.05 -20.01
N SER A 46 12.85 8.93 -20.58
CA SER A 46 13.28 8.49 -21.90
C SER A 46 12.25 7.55 -22.50
N ASP A 47 12.10 7.58 -23.82
CA ASP A 47 11.37 6.56 -24.54
C ASP A 47 12.29 5.34 -24.74
N VAL A 48 12.16 4.35 -23.86
CA VAL A 48 12.99 3.14 -23.85
C VAL A 48 12.16 1.93 -24.27
N ASN A 49 12.75 1.07 -25.10
CA ASN A 49 12.09 -0.15 -25.56
C ASN A 49 12.10 -1.22 -24.47
N SER A 50 11.01 -1.98 -24.39
CA SER A 50 10.89 -3.19 -23.56
C SER A 50 11.04 -2.95 -22.04
N ALA A 51 10.82 -1.73 -21.58
CA ALA A 51 10.85 -1.37 -20.17
C ALA A 51 9.70 -1.99 -19.35
N GLU A 52 8.73 -2.64 -19.98
CA GLU A 52 7.72 -3.49 -19.34
C GLU A 52 8.28 -4.88 -18.95
N SER A 53 9.40 -5.30 -19.52
CA SER A 53 9.96 -6.63 -19.27
C SER A 53 10.35 -6.82 -17.80
N LYS A 54 10.01 -7.98 -17.23
CA LYS A 54 10.36 -8.35 -15.84
C LYS A 54 11.87 -8.28 -15.59
N ASN A 55 12.67 -8.66 -16.57
CA ASN A 55 14.13 -8.77 -16.46
C ASN A 55 14.86 -7.54 -17.02
N TYR A 56 14.14 -6.45 -17.32
CA TYR A 56 14.77 -5.21 -17.78
C TYR A 56 15.74 -4.66 -16.72
N ASN A 57 16.93 -4.25 -17.13
CA ASN A 57 17.92 -3.66 -16.24
C ASN A 57 17.64 -2.16 -16.04
N ASP A 58 17.01 -1.82 -14.92
CA ASP A 58 16.70 -0.45 -14.49
C ASP A 58 17.68 0.11 -13.44
N SER A 59 18.86 -0.53 -13.27
CA SER A 59 19.83 -0.13 -12.23
C SER A 59 20.32 1.31 -12.36
N SER A 60 20.35 1.87 -13.58
CA SER A 60 20.74 3.25 -13.86
C SER A 60 19.62 4.28 -13.64
N TRP A 61 18.39 3.84 -13.37
CA TRP A 61 17.24 4.72 -13.23
C TRP A 61 17.23 5.41 -11.86
N LYS A 62 16.70 6.63 -11.82
CA LYS A 62 16.57 7.41 -10.59
C LYS A 62 15.57 6.72 -9.66
N THR A 63 15.93 6.54 -8.39
CA THR A 63 14.98 6.14 -7.35
C THR A 63 14.27 7.37 -6.79
N LEU A 64 12.94 7.31 -6.64
CA LEU A 64 12.11 8.37 -6.08
C LEU A 64 10.83 7.83 -5.44
N ASN A 65 10.08 8.70 -4.77
CA ASN A 65 8.75 8.41 -4.23
C ASN A 65 7.67 9.20 -5.00
N LEU A 66 6.46 8.66 -5.06
CA LEU A 66 5.29 9.29 -5.66
C LEU A 66 4.54 10.19 -4.65
N PRO A 67 3.68 11.12 -5.11
CA PRO A 67 3.47 11.52 -6.50
C PRO A 67 4.70 12.24 -7.08
N HIS A 68 4.94 12.07 -8.38
CA HIS A 68 6.05 12.73 -9.08
C HIS A 68 5.59 13.29 -10.43
N ASP A 69 5.74 14.60 -10.59
CA ASP A 69 5.69 15.29 -11.87
C ASP A 69 7.13 15.61 -12.28
N TRP A 70 7.57 15.07 -13.41
CA TRP A 70 8.94 15.27 -13.89
C TRP A 70 9.08 16.54 -14.75
N SER A 71 7.99 17.01 -15.34
CA SER A 71 8.01 18.20 -16.22
C SER A 71 8.29 19.48 -15.43
N ILE A 72 7.82 19.56 -14.18
CA ILE A 72 8.04 20.71 -13.30
C ILE A 72 9.51 20.95 -12.93
N GLY A 73 10.36 19.94 -13.09
CA GLY A 73 11.81 20.04 -12.87
C GLY A 73 12.59 20.49 -14.10
N LEU A 74 11.95 20.66 -15.25
CA LEU A 74 12.60 21.11 -16.48
C LEU A 74 12.74 22.64 -16.49
N ASN A 75 13.69 23.13 -17.27
CA ASN A 75 13.76 24.56 -17.57
C ASN A 75 12.57 24.96 -18.45
N PHE A 76 12.05 26.17 -18.24
CA PHE A 76 11.09 26.76 -19.16
C PHE A 76 11.69 26.91 -20.58
N ASN A 77 10.92 26.53 -21.58
CA ASN A 77 11.28 26.58 -22.99
C ASN A 77 10.21 27.35 -23.77
N THR A 78 10.52 28.59 -24.18
CA THR A 78 9.60 29.44 -24.95
C THR A 78 9.19 28.85 -26.30
N ASN A 79 9.96 27.90 -26.82
CA ASN A 79 9.66 27.15 -28.04
C ASN A 79 9.05 25.76 -27.76
N SER A 80 8.64 25.47 -26.52
CA SER A 80 7.98 24.22 -26.16
C SER A 80 6.76 23.98 -27.04
N ARG A 81 6.62 22.75 -27.54
CA ARG A 81 5.45 22.34 -28.33
C ARG A 81 4.15 22.38 -27.52
N ALA A 82 4.26 22.33 -26.19
CA ALA A 82 3.12 22.40 -25.28
C ALA A 82 2.60 23.84 -25.11
N GLY A 83 3.41 24.86 -25.46
CA GLY A 83 3.01 26.26 -25.53
C GLY A 83 2.71 26.93 -24.19
N GLN A 84 2.15 28.14 -24.25
CA GLN A 84 1.94 28.99 -23.07
C GLN A 84 0.95 28.41 -22.06
N THR A 85 -0.10 27.72 -22.52
CA THR A 85 -1.17 27.19 -21.66
C THR A 85 -0.70 26.06 -20.74
N THR A 86 0.46 25.48 -21.03
CA THR A 86 1.12 24.45 -20.20
C THR A 86 2.34 25.01 -19.46
N GLY A 87 2.50 26.33 -19.45
CA GLY A 87 3.59 27.01 -18.75
C GLY A 87 4.94 26.89 -19.46
N PHE A 88 4.98 26.60 -20.76
CA PHE A 88 6.23 26.46 -21.53
C PHE A 88 7.16 25.35 -21.02
N LEU A 89 6.64 24.37 -20.28
CA LEU A 89 7.41 23.19 -19.90
C LEU A 89 7.33 22.16 -21.02
N ASP A 90 8.46 21.53 -21.31
CA ASP A 90 8.46 20.40 -22.24
C ASP A 90 7.87 19.15 -21.56
N GLY A 91 7.31 18.27 -22.38
CA GLY A 91 6.83 16.95 -21.95
C GLY A 91 7.62 15.84 -22.63
N GLY A 92 6.96 14.71 -22.87
CA GLY A 92 7.55 13.55 -23.56
C GLY A 92 7.19 12.23 -22.88
N THR A 93 8.02 11.22 -23.10
CA THR A 93 7.84 9.88 -22.54
C THR A 93 8.68 9.70 -21.29
N GLY A 94 8.06 9.19 -20.22
CA GLY A 94 8.75 8.77 -19.01
C GLY A 94 8.22 7.42 -18.53
N TRP A 95 9.11 6.59 -18.00
CA TRP A 95 8.77 5.27 -17.47
C TRP A 95 8.93 5.23 -15.96
N TYR A 96 7.97 4.58 -15.30
CA TYR A 96 8.03 4.25 -13.89
C TYR A 96 8.06 2.73 -13.73
N ARG A 97 8.98 2.21 -12.91
CA ARG A 97 9.10 0.79 -12.61
C ARG A 97 9.17 0.56 -11.10
N LYS A 98 8.51 -0.48 -10.62
CA LYS A 98 8.59 -0.93 -9.24
C LYS A 98 8.65 -2.45 -9.19
N THR A 99 9.61 -2.97 -8.43
CA THR A 99 9.69 -4.39 -8.08
C THR A 99 9.35 -4.54 -6.62
N PHE A 100 8.39 -5.42 -6.31
CA PHE A 100 7.96 -5.70 -4.96
C PHE A 100 7.69 -7.19 -4.81
N THR A 101 7.65 -7.65 -3.55
CA THR A 101 7.38 -9.05 -3.22
C THR A 101 6.07 -9.14 -2.48
N LEU A 102 5.22 -10.08 -2.88
CA LEU A 102 4.05 -10.48 -2.12
C LEU A 102 4.45 -11.53 -1.09
N THR A 103 4.04 -11.33 0.15
CA THR A 103 4.26 -12.28 1.23
C THR A 103 3.25 -13.42 1.18
N ASP A 104 3.57 -14.53 1.84
CA ASP A 104 2.75 -15.75 1.79
C ASP A 104 1.34 -15.58 2.36
N ASP A 105 1.17 -14.67 3.31
CA ASP A 105 -0.12 -14.29 3.86
C ASP A 105 -1.02 -13.56 2.85
N MET A 106 -0.48 -13.05 1.75
CA MET A 106 -1.24 -12.39 0.68
C MET A 106 -1.69 -13.34 -0.44
N LYS A 107 -1.21 -14.60 -0.46
CA LYS A 107 -1.42 -15.56 -1.56
C LYS A 107 -2.90 -15.83 -1.91
N ASN A 108 -3.79 -15.75 -0.93
CA ASN A 108 -5.21 -16.07 -1.10
C ASN A 108 -6.11 -14.83 -1.22
N PHE A 109 -5.51 -13.64 -1.36
CA PHE A 109 -6.25 -12.38 -1.48
C PHE A 109 -6.14 -11.81 -2.88
N ASN A 110 -7.21 -11.19 -3.35
CA ASN A 110 -7.16 -10.38 -4.56
C ASN A 110 -6.27 -9.16 -4.30
N THR A 111 -5.31 -8.91 -5.18
CA THR A 111 -4.39 -7.79 -5.10
C THR A 111 -4.66 -6.80 -6.24
N SER A 112 -4.66 -5.51 -5.92
CA SER A 112 -4.76 -4.40 -6.88
C SER A 112 -3.74 -3.34 -6.48
N ALA A 113 -2.96 -2.87 -7.45
CA ALA A 113 -1.98 -1.80 -7.30
C ALA A 113 -2.26 -0.71 -8.34
#